data_AF-A0A1J3CBE5-F1
#
_entry.id   AF-A0A1J3CBE5-F1
#
_cell.length_a   1.000
_cell.length_b   1.000
_cell.length_c   1.000
_cell.angle_alpha   90.00
_cell.angle_beta   90.00
_cell.angle_gamma   90.00
#
_symmetry.space_group_name_H-M   'P 1'
#
loop_
_entity.id
_entity.type
_entity.pdbx_description
1 polymer ?
#
loop_
_entity_poly.entity_id
_entity_poly.type
_entity_poly.pdbx_seq_one_letter_code
_entity_poly.pdbx_strand_id
1 'polypeptide(L)'
;GVLLCTDVAARGLDIPGIDYVVQYDPPQDPNMFNHRVGRTARLGKQGRAIVFLLPKEEAYVEFMRRRGVSCQERKCSEKASDVIPIIRSLAIKDRAVLEKGLKAFVSFVR
;
A
#
# COMPACT_ATOMS: atom_id res chain seq x y z
N GLY A 1 4.87 7.14 -13.67
CA GLY A 1 3.40 7.03 -13.50
C GLY A 1 3.10 6.27 -12.22
N VAL A 2 1.83 5.99 -11.92
CA VAL A 2 1.39 5.18 -10.76
C VAL A 2 0.42 4.11 -11.25
N LEU A 3 0.57 2.89 -10.75
CA LEU A 3 -0.37 1.80 -10.95
C LEU A 3 -0.96 1.39 -9.60
N LEU A 4 -2.29 1.31 -9.53
CA LEU A 4 -3.02 0.77 -8.40
C LEU A 4 -3.48 -0.64 -8.75
N CYS A 5 -3.14 -1.62 -7.93
CA CYS A 5 -3.48 -3.02 -8.17
C CYS A 5 -3.81 -3.75 -6.86
N THR A 6 -4.80 -4.64 -6.92
CA THR A 6 -5.03 -5.67 -5.90
C THR A 6 -4.16 -6.90 -6.19
N ASP A 7 -4.09 -7.86 -5.26
CA ASP A 7 -3.32 -9.10 -5.46
C ASP A 7 -3.75 -9.89 -6.69
N VAL A 8 -5.03 -9.81 -7.08
CA VAL A 8 -5.54 -10.46 -8.30
C VAL A 8 -4.95 -9.79 -9.53
N ALA A 9 -4.98 -8.47 -9.59
CA ALA A 9 -4.46 -7.71 -10.72
C ALA A 9 -2.93 -7.80 -10.84
N ALA A 10 -2.20 -7.95 -9.73
CA ALA A 10 -0.74 -8.01 -9.72
C ALA A 10 -0.16 -9.35 -10.24
N ARG A 11 -0.99 -10.39 -10.43
CA ARG A 11 -0.55 -11.69 -10.96
C ARG A 11 -0.42 -11.61 -12.48
N GLY A 12 0.72 -12.09 -13.00
CA GLY A 12 0.99 -12.12 -14.44
C GLY A 12 1.38 -10.77 -15.07
N LEU A 13 1.28 -9.65 -14.35
CA LEU A 13 1.79 -8.37 -14.82
C LEU A 13 3.32 -8.30 -14.63
N ASP A 14 4.04 -8.22 -15.75
CA ASP A 14 5.45 -7.87 -15.79
C ASP A 14 5.60 -6.40 -16.20
N ILE A 15 5.90 -5.56 -15.22
CA ILE A 15 6.10 -4.12 -15.42
C ILE A 15 7.57 -3.85 -15.10
N PRO A 16 8.40 -3.53 -16.12
CA PRO A 16 9.81 -3.26 -15.90
C PRO A 16 10.00 -1.89 -15.24
N GLY A 17 11.08 -1.74 -14.45
CA GLY A 17 11.50 -0.44 -13.95
C GLY A 17 10.64 0.15 -12.82
N ILE A 18 10.10 -0.69 -11.95
CA ILE A 18 9.38 -0.22 -10.75
C ILE A 18 10.39 0.26 -9.71
N ASP A 19 10.38 1.56 -9.40
CA ASP A 19 11.24 2.14 -8.35
C ASP A 19 10.70 1.90 -6.94
N TYR A 20 9.36 1.90 -6.80
CA TYR A 20 8.66 1.83 -5.53
C TYR A 20 7.50 0.85 -5.57
N VAL A 21 7.44 -0.02 -4.56
CA VAL A 21 6.25 -0.80 -4.22
C VAL A 21 5.66 -0.22 -2.94
N VAL A 22 4.43 0.28 -3.01
CA VAL A 22 3.71 0.82 -1.85
C VAL A 22 2.57 -0.12 -1.52
N GLN A 23 2.62 -0.71 -0.33
CA GLN A 23 1.60 -1.60 0.21
C GLN A 23 0.71 -0.79 1.15
N TYR A 24 -0.53 -0.56 0.72
CA TYR A 24 -1.51 0.21 1.50
C TYR A 24 -1.88 -0.51 2.80
N ASP A 25 -1.93 -1.83 2.75
CA ASP A 25 -2.18 -2.74 3.86
C ASP A 25 -1.12 -3.86 3.88
N PRO A 26 -0.70 -4.34 5.06
CA PRO A 26 0.17 -5.49 5.15
C PRO A 26 -0.56 -6.75 4.66
N PRO A 27 0.06 -7.60 3.82
CA PRO A 27 -0.59 -8.81 3.36
C PRO A 27 -0.82 -9.78 4.52
N GLN A 28 -1.98 -10.46 4.52
CA GLN A 28 -2.29 -11.48 5.52
C GLN A 28 -1.36 -12.68 5.46
N ASP A 29 -0.94 -13.07 4.24
CA ASP A 29 0.11 -14.05 4.04
C ASP A 29 1.48 -13.35 3.96
N PRO A 30 2.40 -13.61 4.88
CA PRO A 30 3.78 -13.13 4.85
C PRO A 30 4.54 -13.44 3.55
N ASN A 31 4.24 -14.56 2.89
CA ASN A 31 4.89 -14.92 1.63
C ASN A 31 4.50 -13.95 0.51
N MET A 32 3.28 -13.40 0.57
CA MET A 32 2.81 -12.40 -0.37
C MET A 32 3.58 -11.08 -0.25
N PHE A 33 4.10 -10.73 0.94
CA PHE A 33 4.97 -9.56 1.08
C PHE A 33 6.17 -9.64 0.14
N ASN A 34 6.89 -10.77 0.18
CA ASN A 34 8.07 -11.00 -0.66
C ASN A 34 7.71 -10.98 -2.16
N HIS A 35 6.57 -11.55 -2.54
CA HIS A 35 6.08 -11.52 -3.92
C HIS A 35 5.71 -10.11 -4.42
N ARG A 36 5.17 -9.26 -3.54
CA ARG A 36 4.85 -7.87 -3.84
C ARG A 36 6.12 -7.03 -3.98
N VAL A 37 7.07 -7.13 -3.05
CA VAL A 37 8.33 -6.36 -3.13
C VAL A 37 9.26 -6.84 -4.24
N GLY A 38 9.21 -8.12 -4.62
CA GLY A 38 9.93 -8.67 -5.79
C GLY A 38 9.48 -8.11 -7.15
N ARG A 39 8.51 -7.17 -7.16
CA ARG A 39 8.14 -6.38 -8.35
C ARG A 39 9.13 -5.24 -8.60
N THR A 40 9.81 -4.75 -7.56
CA THR A 40 10.93 -3.81 -7.70
C THR A 40 12.27 -4.55 -7.66
N ALA A 41 13.38 -3.81 -7.77
CA ALA A 41 14.75 -4.32 -7.66
C ALA A 41 15.09 -5.52 -8.59
N ARG A 42 14.46 -5.61 -9.76
CA ARG A 42 14.71 -6.67 -10.74
C ARG A 42 16.01 -6.43 -11.51
N LEU A 43 16.68 -7.51 -11.89
CA LEU A 43 17.89 -7.49 -12.75
C LEU A 43 19.04 -6.63 -12.18
N GLY A 44 19.28 -6.72 -10.88
CA GLY A 44 20.39 -6.00 -10.22
C GLY A 44 20.16 -4.50 -10.00
N LYS A 45 18.97 -3.99 -10.34
CA LYS A 45 18.59 -2.61 -10.00
C LYS A 45 18.20 -2.51 -8.53
N GLN A 46 18.36 -1.32 -7.96
CA GLN A 46 17.83 -1.04 -6.63
C GLN A 46 16.33 -0.77 -6.69
N GLY A 47 15.65 -1.04 -5.57
CA GLY A 47 14.22 -0.88 -5.44
C GLY A 47 13.83 -0.58 -4.00
N ARG A 48 12.67 0.03 -3.81
CA ARG A 48 12.17 0.42 -2.48
C ARG A 48 10.79 -0.14 -2.24
N ALA A 49 10.53 -0.58 -1.02
CA ALA A 49 9.23 -1.02 -0.57
C ALA A 49 8.80 -0.23 0.66
N ILE A 50 7.55 0.20 0.68
CA ILE A 50 6.91 0.87 1.82
C ILE A 50 5.64 0.09 2.14
N VAL A 51 5.40 -0.16 3.42
CA VAL A 51 4.14 -0.71 3.92
C VAL A 51 3.58 0.27 4.95
N PHE A 52 2.29 0.58 4.85
CA PHE A 52 1.59 1.33 5.89
C PHE A 52 1.11 0.37 6.96
N LEU A 53 1.34 0.72 8.21
CA LEU A 53 0.89 -0.04 9.37
C LEU A 53 0.07 0.89 10.26
N LEU A 54 -1.04 0.38 10.79
CA LEU A 54 -1.77 1.00 11.88
C LEU A 54 -1.00 0.82 13.19
N PRO A 55 -1.24 1.66 14.22
CA PRO A 55 -0.58 1.51 15.53
C PRO A 55 -0.77 0.11 16.16
N LYS A 56 -1.93 -0.52 15.90
CA LYS A 56 -2.23 -1.89 16.37
C LYS A 56 -1.46 -2.99 15.62
N GLU A 57 -0.78 -2.66 14.52
CA GLU A 57 -0.08 -3.59 13.64
C GLU A 57 1.45 -3.54 13.83
N GLU A 58 1.96 -2.84 14.84
CA GLU A 58 3.41 -2.74 15.12
C GLU A 58 4.09 -4.11 15.27
N ALA A 59 3.39 -5.11 15.81
CA ALA A 59 3.88 -6.49 15.92
C ALA A 59 4.28 -7.11 14.56
N TYR A 60 3.76 -6.58 13.45
CA TYR A 60 4.14 -6.99 12.10
C TYR A 60 5.63 -6.75 11.82
N VAL A 61 6.22 -5.68 12.36
CA VAL A 61 7.66 -5.37 12.18
C VAL A 61 8.53 -6.45 12.81
N GLU A 62 8.21 -6.84 14.05
CA GLU A 62 8.88 -7.91 14.76
C GLU A 62 8.77 -9.22 13.96
N PHE A 63 7.56 -9.54 13.52
CA PHE A 63 7.27 -10.73 12.72
C PHE A 63 8.07 -10.80 11.41
N MET A 64 8.18 -9.69 10.68
CA MET A 64 8.95 -9.61 9.43
C MET A 64 10.46 -9.78 9.65
N ARG A 65 11.00 -9.17 10.71
CA ARG A 65 12.41 -9.37 11.11
C ARG A 65 12.68 -10.83 11.51
N ARG A 66 11.68 -11.51 12.09
CA ARG A 66 11.50 -12.98 12.19
C ARG A 66 12.01 -13.77 10.98
N ARG A 67 11.66 -13.25 9.81
CA ARG A 67 11.78 -13.88 8.50
C ARG A 67 12.93 -13.31 7.67
N GLY A 68 13.83 -12.56 8.31
CA GLY A 68 14.99 -11.95 7.64
C GLY A 68 14.67 -10.65 6.90
N VAL A 69 13.49 -10.04 7.10
CA VAL A 69 13.14 -8.76 6.49
C VAL A 69 13.25 -7.65 7.53
N SER A 70 14.24 -6.76 7.38
CA SER A 70 14.38 -5.58 8.23
C SER A 70 13.47 -4.44 7.75
N CYS A 71 12.51 -4.03 8.58
CA CYS A 71 11.69 -2.84 8.33
C CYS A 71 12.26 -1.67 9.12
N GLN A 72 12.32 -0.48 8.50
CA GLN A 72 12.67 0.76 9.16
C GLN A 72 11.45 1.69 9.15
N GLU A 73 11.14 2.27 10.30
CA GLU A 73 10.07 3.25 10.38
C GLU A 73 10.44 4.50 9.59
N ARG A 74 9.48 5.03 8.84
CA ARG A 74 9.64 6.25 8.06
C ARG A 74 8.52 7.22 8.38
N LYS A 75 8.88 8.40 8.88
CA LYS A 75 7.93 9.50 9.08
C LYS A 75 7.40 10.01 7.74
N CYS A 76 6.11 10.36 7.73
CA CYS A 76 5.51 11.03 6.58
C CYS A 76 6.17 12.40 6.34
N SER A 77 6.16 12.85 5.09
CA SER A 77 6.72 14.16 4.76
C SER A 77 5.84 15.28 5.31
N GLU A 78 6.46 16.28 5.93
CA GLU A 78 5.77 17.52 6.37
C GLU A 78 5.14 18.31 5.21
N LYS A 79 5.53 18.01 3.96
CA LYS A 79 4.99 18.63 2.75
C LYS A 79 3.72 17.94 2.22
N ALA A 80 3.23 16.89 2.88
CA ALA A 80 2.04 16.19 2.46
C ALA A 80 0.80 17.11 2.60
N SER A 81 0.06 17.27 1.51
CA SER A 81 -1.16 18.08 1.51
C SER A 81 -2.28 17.40 2.28
N ASP A 82 -3.04 18.16 3.07
CA ASP A 82 -4.25 17.65 3.69
C ASP A 82 -5.37 17.50 2.66
N VAL A 83 -5.62 16.26 2.24
CA VAL A 83 -6.64 15.92 1.24
C VAL A 83 -8.00 15.61 1.87
N ILE A 84 -8.10 15.49 3.21
CA ILE A 84 -9.34 15.13 3.90
C ILE A 84 -10.46 16.15 3.62
N PRO A 85 -10.24 17.47 3.69
CA PRO A 85 -11.29 18.46 3.41
C PRO A 85 -11.77 18.40 1.96
N ILE A 86 -10.85 18.12 1.03
CA ILE A 86 -11.14 18.02 -0.40
C ILE A 86 -12.05 16.81 -0.66
N ILE A 87 -11.67 15.63 -0.15
CA ILE A 87 -12.45 14.40 -0.30
C ILE A 87 -13.84 14.56 0.34
N ARG A 88 -13.92 15.15 1.54
CA ARG A 88 -15.21 15.43 2.21
C ARG A 88 -16.09 16.37 1.39
N SER A 89 -15.51 17.46 0.86
CA SER A 89 -16.25 18.39 0.01
C SER A 89 -16.81 17.71 -1.24
N LEU A 90 -16.02 16.84 -1.88
CA LEU A 90 -16.45 16.06 -3.05
C LEU A 90 -17.57 15.08 -2.70
N ALA A 91 -17.47 14.38 -1.56
CA ALA A 91 -18.50 13.43 -1.11
C ALA A 91 -19.83 14.12 -0.78
N ILE A 92 -19.81 15.36 -0.27
CA ILE A 92 -21.03 16.13 -0.01
C ILE A 92 -21.66 16.62 -1.31
N LYS A 93 -20.84 17.04 -2.28
CA LYS A 93 -21.31 17.60 -3.57
C LYS A 93 -21.81 16.53 -4.53
N ASP A 94 -21.21 15.35 -4.51
CA ASP A 94 -21.52 14.26 -5.43
C ASP A 94 -21.91 12.99 -4.67
N ARG A 95 -23.20 12.64 -4.77
CA ARG A 95 -23.76 11.44 -4.17
C ARG A 95 -23.11 10.15 -4.68
N ALA A 96 -22.72 10.09 -5.95
CA ALA A 96 -22.08 8.91 -6.52
C ALA A 96 -20.68 8.69 -5.91
N VAL A 97 -19.96 9.77 -5.58
CA VAL A 97 -18.68 9.69 -4.87
C VAL A 97 -18.89 9.16 -3.45
N LEU A 98 -19.90 9.66 -2.73
CA LEU A 98 -20.25 9.16 -1.40
C LEU A 98 -20.60 7.67 -1.42
N GLU A 99 -21.48 7.23 -2.33
CA GLU A 99 -21.92 5.84 -2.42
C GLU A 99 -20.75 4.89 -2.77
N LYS A 100 -19.88 5.29 -3.70
CA LYS A 100 -18.65 4.53 -4.02
C LYS A 100 -17.69 4.49 -2.84
N GLY A 101 -17.53 5.59 -2.12
CA GLY A 101 -16.70 5.68 -0.91
C GLY A 101 -17.18 4.74 0.19
N LEU A 102 -18.49 4.72 0.45
CA LEU A 102 -19.10 3.80 1.41
C LEU A 102 -18.91 2.35 1.00
N LYS A 103 -19.14 2.01 -0.27
CA LYS A 103 -18.92 0.66 -0.78
C LYS A 103 -17.46 0.23 -0.66
N ALA A 104 -16.52 1.12 -1.00
CA ALA A 104 -15.08 0.87 -0.86
C ALA A 104 -14.68 0.64 0.60
N PHE A 105 -15.20 1.46 1.53
CA PHE A 105 -14.96 1.31 2.96
C PHE A 105 -15.48 -0.05 3.48
N VAL A 106 -16.72 -0.41 3.15
CA VAL A 106 -17.30 -1.71 3.54
C VAL A 106 -16.50 -2.87 2.96
N SER A 107 -16.00 -2.77 1.73
CA SER A 107 -15.16 -3.82 1.14
C SER A 107 -13.76 -3.92 1.77
N PHE A 108 -13.25 -2.84 2.37
CA PHE A 108 -11.96 -2.83 3.04
C PHE A 108 -12.04 -3.39 4.47
N VAL A 109 -13.17 -3.16 5.15
CA VAL A 109 -13.38 -3.63 6.54
C VAL A 109 -13.83 -5.10 6.61
N ARG A 110 -14.46 -5.61 5.55
CA ARG A 110 -14.87 -7.02 5.43
C ARG A 110 -13.66 -7.94 5.27
#